data_AF-A0A378N7K1-F1
#
_entry.id   AF-A0A378N7K1-F1
#
_cell.length_a   1.000
_cell.length_b   1.000
_cell.length_c   1.000
_cell.angle_alpha   90.00
_cell.angle_beta   90.00
_cell.angle_gamma   90.00
#
_symmetry.space_group_name_H-M   'P 1'
#
loop_
_entity.id
_entity.type
_entity.pdbx_description
1 polymer ?
#
loop_
_entity_poly.entity_id
_entity_poly.type
_entity_poly.pdbx_seq_one_letter_code
_entity_poly.pdbx_strand_id
1 'polypeptide(L)'
;MSNTATAAMMLPLAMGILSKLDQKQNHNTYLFVLLGIAYSASIGGMGTLVASPPNAIVASQLNLTFADWLKYGLPIMLILFPLMIATLYIVFKPNFSVSFDRSFEKIELNRSRIITLAIFVFIALGWIFGDKINPIISAFLGINGKIASFDTILALIAAALICITRVANWQQIQENTEWGVLFLFGGGLTLSAVLGETGASKIMADGVVSLIEGGHFYLIGLIVAAFIIFLTEVTSNTASAALLVPISSL
;
A
#
# COMPACT_ATOMS: atom_id res chain seq x y z
N MET A 1 -1.69 -7.03 -3.53
CA MET A 1 -0.45 -7.79 -3.24
C MET A 1 0.41 -6.95 -2.33
N SER A 2 1.09 -7.54 -1.35
CA SER A 2 2.01 -6.78 -0.47
C SER A 2 3.32 -6.46 -1.20
N ASN A 3 4.05 -5.45 -0.71
CA ASN A 3 5.33 -5.01 -1.28
C ASN A 3 6.32 -6.19 -1.32
N THR A 4 6.46 -6.92 -0.21
CA THR A 4 7.35 -8.08 -0.09
C THR A 4 6.98 -9.20 -1.05
N ALA A 5 5.69 -9.55 -1.16
CA ALA A 5 5.24 -10.59 -2.08
C ALA A 5 5.48 -10.19 -3.55
N THR A 6 5.24 -8.92 -3.89
CA THR A 6 5.45 -8.39 -5.24
C THR A 6 6.93 -8.45 -5.63
N ALA A 7 7.83 -8.01 -4.76
CA ALA A 7 9.27 -8.08 -5.00
C ALA A 7 9.76 -9.53 -5.13
N ALA A 8 9.30 -10.42 -4.23
CA ALA A 8 9.67 -11.84 -4.25
C ALA A 8 9.19 -12.56 -5.52
N MET A 9 8.01 -12.22 -6.04
CA MET A 9 7.48 -12.81 -7.29
C MET A 9 8.18 -12.28 -8.54
N MET A 10 8.62 -11.03 -8.54
CA MET A 10 9.31 -10.41 -9.68
C MET A 10 10.78 -10.79 -9.76
N LEU A 11 11.40 -11.14 -8.63
CA LEU A 11 12.83 -11.45 -8.56
C LEU A 11 13.23 -12.64 -9.47
N PRO A 12 12.54 -13.80 -9.48
CA PRO A 12 12.87 -14.90 -10.39
C PRO A 12 12.77 -14.51 -11.86
N LEU A 13 11.75 -13.71 -12.23
CA LEU A 13 11.57 -13.23 -13.60
C LEU A 13 12.73 -12.32 -14.02
N ALA A 14 13.10 -11.38 -13.15
CA ALA A 14 14.22 -10.47 -13.36
C ALA A 14 15.54 -11.23 -13.50
N MET A 15 15.79 -12.20 -12.61
CA MET A 15 16.97 -13.05 -12.68
C MET A 15 17.01 -13.90 -13.96
N GLY A 16 15.86 -14.41 -14.41
CA GLY A 16 15.76 -15.13 -15.69
C GLY A 16 16.18 -14.27 -16.87
N ILE A 17 15.71 -13.01 -16.92
CA ILE A 17 16.10 -12.04 -17.96
C ILE A 17 17.58 -11.69 -17.84
N LEU A 18 18.03 -11.34 -16.63
CA LEU A 18 19.41 -10.92 -16.39
C LEU A 18 20.43 -12.04 -16.60
N SER A 19 20.06 -13.33 -16.44
CA SER A 19 20.96 -14.47 -16.64
C SER A 19 21.60 -14.56 -18.04
N LYS A 20 21.02 -13.87 -19.03
CA LYS A 20 21.53 -13.78 -20.40
C LYS A 20 22.62 -12.73 -20.57
N LEU A 21 22.85 -11.88 -19.56
CA LEU A 21 23.88 -10.85 -19.56
C LEU A 21 25.14 -11.38 -18.87
N ASP A 22 26.31 -10.94 -19.33
CA ASP A 22 27.54 -11.12 -18.55
C ASP A 22 27.49 -10.20 -17.33
N GLN A 23 27.40 -10.80 -16.14
CA GLN A 23 27.30 -10.10 -14.85
C GLN A 23 28.49 -9.18 -14.58
N LYS A 24 29.69 -9.53 -15.05
CA LYS A 24 30.89 -8.70 -14.82
C LYS A 24 30.90 -7.45 -15.69
N GLN A 25 30.39 -7.56 -16.92
CA GLN A 25 30.35 -6.44 -17.86
C GLN A 25 29.13 -5.54 -17.64
N ASN A 26 28.02 -6.08 -17.14
CA ASN A 26 26.74 -5.37 -17.00
C ASN A 26 26.28 -5.21 -15.55
N HIS A 27 27.20 -5.20 -14.59
CA HIS A 27 26.89 -5.13 -13.15
C HIS A 27 25.87 -4.02 -12.80
N ASN A 28 26.03 -2.84 -13.40
CA ASN A 28 25.13 -1.72 -13.17
C ASN A 28 23.71 -1.97 -13.70
N THR A 29 23.56 -2.73 -14.80
CA THR A 29 22.24 -3.13 -15.32
C THR A 29 21.56 -4.11 -14.36
N TYR A 30 22.32 -5.01 -13.73
CA TYR A 30 21.77 -5.89 -12.68
C TYR A 30 21.26 -5.08 -11.49
N LEU A 31 22.09 -4.17 -10.95
CA LEU A 31 21.70 -3.34 -9.82
C LEU A 31 20.49 -2.46 -10.16
N PHE A 32 20.48 -1.84 -11.34
CA PHE A 32 19.36 -1.04 -11.82
C PHE A 32 18.04 -1.82 -11.81
N VAL A 33 18.03 -3.05 -12.35
CA VAL A 33 16.82 -3.88 -12.41
C VAL A 33 16.41 -4.39 -11.02
N LEU A 34 17.35 -4.90 -10.23
CA LEU A 34 17.06 -5.49 -8.92
C LEU A 34 16.59 -4.44 -7.90
N LEU A 35 17.31 -3.32 -7.77
CA LEU A 35 16.88 -2.20 -6.91
C LEU A 35 15.62 -1.54 -7.48
N GLY A 36 15.50 -1.45 -8.81
CA GLY A 36 14.31 -0.94 -9.48
C GLY A 36 13.06 -1.72 -9.07
N ILE A 37 13.11 -3.05 -9.05
CA ILE A 37 11.99 -3.89 -8.61
C ILE A 37 11.68 -3.67 -7.12
N ALA A 38 12.71 -3.65 -6.27
CA ALA A 38 12.53 -3.45 -4.83
C ALA A 38 11.86 -2.10 -4.52
N TYR A 39 12.35 -1.00 -5.10
CA TYR A 39 11.76 0.32 -4.90
C TYR A 39 10.39 0.46 -5.59
N SER A 40 10.20 -0.15 -6.77
CA SER A 40 8.90 -0.13 -7.44
C SER A 40 7.82 -0.84 -6.62
N ALA A 41 8.15 -1.96 -5.96
CA ALA A 41 7.23 -2.66 -5.08
C ALA A 41 6.83 -1.79 -3.88
N SER A 42 7.77 -1.06 -3.28
CA SER A 42 7.48 -0.12 -2.20
C SER A 42 6.67 1.11 -2.65
N ILE A 43 7.04 1.73 -3.78
CA ILE A 43 6.37 2.92 -4.32
C ILE A 43 4.95 2.58 -4.78
N GLY A 44 4.78 1.47 -5.51
CA GLY A 44 3.46 0.97 -5.91
C GLY A 44 2.56 0.68 -4.70
N GLY A 45 3.15 0.25 -3.59
CA GLY A 45 2.49 0.06 -2.30
C GLY A 45 1.83 1.30 -1.71
N MET A 46 2.27 2.51 -2.09
CA MET A 46 1.69 3.77 -1.60
C MET A 46 0.42 4.16 -2.38
N GLY A 47 0.24 3.65 -3.60
CA GLY A 47 -0.80 4.11 -4.52
C GLY A 47 -2.24 3.82 -4.06
N THR A 48 -2.46 2.78 -3.26
CA THR A 48 -3.81 2.37 -2.82
C THR A 48 -3.84 1.95 -1.35
N LEU A 49 -5.01 2.05 -0.73
CA LEU A 49 -5.22 1.74 0.69
C LEU A 49 -4.87 0.29 1.04
N VAL A 50 -5.15 -0.66 0.13
CA VAL A 50 -5.05 -2.12 0.37
C VAL A 50 -3.64 -2.66 0.08
N ALA A 51 -2.73 -1.85 -0.46
CA ALA A 51 -1.43 -2.35 -0.90
C ALA A 51 -0.40 -2.50 0.23
N SER A 52 -0.47 -1.68 1.28
CA SER A 52 0.44 -1.79 2.43
C SER A 52 -0.25 -1.52 3.76
N PRO A 53 0.15 -2.21 4.84
CA PRO A 53 -0.44 -2.01 6.16
C PRO A 53 -0.40 -0.58 6.72
N PRO A 54 0.69 0.20 6.57
CA PRO A 54 0.72 1.60 7.00
C PRO A 54 -0.44 2.43 6.47
N ASN A 55 -0.82 2.23 5.20
CA ASN A 55 -1.91 2.97 4.56
C ASN A 55 -3.24 2.69 5.27
N ALA A 56 -3.49 1.43 5.61
CA ALA A 56 -4.70 1.02 6.31
C ALA A 56 -4.76 1.57 7.75
N ILE A 57 -3.62 1.67 8.46
CA ILE A 57 -3.54 2.29 9.79
C ILE A 57 -3.95 3.75 9.71
N VAL A 58 -3.34 4.51 8.80
CA VAL A 58 -3.66 5.93 8.61
C VAL A 58 -5.11 6.11 8.18
N ALA A 59 -5.59 5.31 7.23
CA ALA A 59 -6.97 5.39 6.76
C ALA A 59 -7.98 5.07 7.87
N SER A 60 -7.70 4.08 8.72
CA SER A 60 -8.57 3.76 9.86
C SER A 60 -8.58 4.88 10.90
N GLN A 61 -7.43 5.48 11.19
CA GLN A 61 -7.32 6.55 12.19
C GLN A 61 -8.02 7.84 11.71
N LEU A 62 -7.83 8.19 10.44
CA LEU A 62 -8.40 9.40 9.84
C LEU A 62 -9.77 9.19 9.19
N ASN A 63 -10.34 7.98 9.31
CA ASN A 63 -11.60 7.57 8.68
C ASN A 63 -11.66 7.85 7.17
N LEU A 64 -10.55 7.60 6.46
CA LEU A 64 -10.45 7.80 5.02
C LEU A 64 -11.06 6.61 4.27
N THR A 65 -11.87 6.91 3.25
CA THR A 65 -12.34 5.90 2.30
C THR A 65 -11.21 5.50 1.34
N PHE A 66 -11.40 4.38 0.62
CA PHE A 66 -10.49 3.99 -0.45
C PHE A 66 -10.34 5.09 -1.51
N ALA A 67 -11.46 5.72 -1.89
CA ALA A 67 -11.46 6.81 -2.87
C ALA A 67 -10.70 8.04 -2.38
N ASP A 68 -10.79 8.35 -1.09
CA ASP A 68 -10.03 9.47 -0.50
C ASP A 68 -8.53 9.16 -0.49
N TRP A 69 -8.13 7.95 -0.08
CA TRP A 69 -6.72 7.55 -0.15
C TRP A 69 -6.19 7.63 -1.57
N LEU A 70 -6.97 7.18 -2.56
CA LEU A 70 -6.55 7.19 -3.96
C LEU A 70 -6.23 8.60 -4.45
N LYS A 71 -6.94 9.64 -3.98
CA LYS A 71 -6.66 11.04 -4.33
C LYS A 71 -5.30 11.52 -3.82
N TYR A 72 -4.77 10.94 -2.74
CA TYR A 72 -3.46 11.29 -2.18
C TYR A 72 -2.36 10.34 -2.63
N GLY A 73 -2.57 9.03 -2.49
CA GLY A 73 -1.57 8.01 -2.76
C GLY A 73 -1.24 7.86 -4.24
N LEU A 74 -2.24 7.91 -5.14
CA LEU A 74 -2.00 7.70 -6.57
C LEU A 74 -1.16 8.84 -7.19
N PRO A 75 -1.45 10.13 -6.97
CA PRO A 75 -0.59 11.20 -7.50
C PRO A 75 0.84 11.13 -6.98
N ILE A 76 1.03 10.85 -5.69
CA ILE A 76 2.37 10.72 -5.10
C ILE A 76 3.13 9.55 -5.74
N MET A 77 2.49 8.39 -5.89
CA MET A 77 3.08 7.23 -6.57
C MET A 77 3.49 7.57 -8.02
N LEU A 78 2.62 8.26 -8.77
CA LEU A 78 2.88 8.64 -10.15
C LEU A 78 4.02 9.64 -10.30
N ILE A 79 4.31 10.45 -9.28
CA ILE A 79 5.45 11.38 -9.26
C ILE A 79 6.73 10.66 -8.82
N LEU A 80 6.66 9.86 -7.76
CA LEU A 80 7.82 9.18 -7.18
C LEU A 80 8.35 8.07 -8.09
N PHE A 81 7.48 7.38 -8.83
CA PHE A 81 7.90 6.27 -9.68
C PHE A 81 8.85 6.71 -10.82
N PRO A 82 8.52 7.72 -11.65
CA PRO A 82 9.47 8.26 -12.64
C PRO A 82 10.72 8.86 -12.00
N LEU A 83 10.60 9.53 -10.85
CA LEU A 83 11.73 10.13 -10.15
C LEU A 83 12.72 9.06 -9.67
N MET A 84 12.21 7.95 -9.13
CA MET A 84 13.01 6.80 -8.75
C MET A 84 13.71 6.17 -9.96
N ILE A 85 13.00 5.93 -11.07
CA ILE A 85 13.60 5.39 -12.29
C ILE A 85 14.68 6.33 -12.84
N ALA A 86 14.42 7.64 -12.89
CA ALA A 86 15.39 8.64 -13.32
C ALA A 86 16.64 8.64 -12.44
N THR A 87 16.46 8.54 -11.12
CA THR A 87 17.56 8.49 -10.15
C THR A 87 18.41 7.25 -10.36
N LEU A 88 17.79 6.06 -10.47
CA LEU A 88 18.50 4.82 -10.76
C LEU A 88 19.21 4.86 -12.11
N TYR A 89 18.59 5.45 -13.13
CA TYR A 89 19.17 5.56 -14.46
C TYR A 89 20.41 6.47 -14.47
N ILE A 90 20.37 7.60 -13.77
CA ILE A 90 21.51 8.54 -13.66
C ILE A 90 22.66 7.91 -12.85
N VAL A 91 22.36 7.22 -11.75
CA VAL A 91 23.35 6.64 -10.84
C VAL A 91 24.02 5.41 -11.46
N PHE A 92 23.24 4.48 -11.98
CA PHE A 92 23.77 3.21 -12.48
C PHE A 92 24.12 3.24 -13.98
N LYS A 93 23.49 4.10 -14.78
CA LYS A 93 23.70 4.17 -16.25
C LYS A 93 23.63 2.78 -16.90
N PRO A 94 22.48 2.10 -16.85
CA PRO A 94 22.34 0.72 -17.33
C PRO A 94 22.61 0.64 -18.83
N ASN A 95 23.27 -0.44 -19.24
CA ASN A 95 23.45 -0.75 -20.65
C ASN A 95 22.30 -1.65 -21.14
N PHE A 96 21.51 -1.14 -22.08
CA PHE A 96 20.38 -1.84 -22.70
C PHE A 96 20.70 -2.37 -24.12
N SER A 97 21.97 -2.42 -24.52
CA SER A 97 22.38 -2.83 -25.87
C SER A 97 22.19 -4.33 -26.16
N VAL A 98 21.38 -5.06 -25.38
CA VAL A 98 21.22 -6.51 -25.49
C VAL A 98 19.80 -6.85 -25.92
N SER A 99 19.70 -7.61 -27.00
CA SER A 99 18.44 -8.19 -27.48
C SER A 99 18.11 -9.44 -26.69
N PHE A 100 16.96 -9.46 -26.03
CA PHE A 100 16.42 -10.66 -25.39
C PHE A 100 15.65 -11.50 -26.39
N ASP A 101 15.91 -12.81 -26.41
CA ASP A 101 15.07 -13.74 -27.14
C ASP A 101 13.70 -13.84 -26.43
N ARG A 102 12.61 -13.58 -27.15
CA ARG A 102 11.26 -13.46 -26.59
C ARG A 102 10.63 -14.84 -26.39
N SER A 103 11.29 -15.73 -25.68
CA SER A 103 10.72 -17.03 -25.31
C SER A 103 9.88 -16.92 -24.04
N PHE A 104 8.94 -15.98 -23.99
CA PHE A 104 7.93 -15.97 -22.94
C PHE A 104 6.89 -17.03 -23.28
N GLU A 105 6.66 -17.98 -22.38
CA GLU A 105 5.52 -18.87 -22.50
C GLU A 105 4.23 -18.05 -22.60
N LYS A 106 3.37 -18.40 -23.55
CA LYS A 106 2.05 -17.76 -23.67
C LYS A 106 1.21 -18.20 -22.49
N ILE A 107 0.94 -17.27 -21.59
CA ILE A 107 0.05 -17.48 -20.44
C ILE A 107 -1.40 -17.36 -20.93
N GLU A 108 -2.08 -18.50 -21.10
CA GLU A 108 -3.47 -18.51 -21.56
C GLU A 108 -4.46 -18.01 -20.50
N LEU A 109 -5.48 -17.24 -20.91
CA LEU A 109 -6.54 -16.80 -20.01
C LEU A 109 -7.53 -17.95 -19.76
N ASN A 110 -7.34 -18.65 -18.64
CA ASN A 110 -8.29 -19.68 -18.21
C ASN A 110 -9.52 -19.06 -17.52
N ARG A 111 -10.57 -19.87 -17.36
CA ARG A 111 -11.83 -19.45 -16.73
C ARG A 111 -11.60 -18.86 -15.33
N SER A 112 -10.74 -19.47 -14.51
CA SER A 112 -10.44 -18.99 -13.16
C SER A 112 -9.81 -17.59 -13.17
N ARG A 113 -8.83 -17.34 -14.05
CA ARG A 113 -8.17 -16.02 -14.21
C ARG A 113 -9.15 -14.94 -14.65
N ILE A 114 -10.07 -15.26 -15.56
CA ILE A 114 -11.11 -14.32 -16.02
C ILE A 114 -12.07 -13.98 -14.88
N ILE A 115 -12.51 -14.98 -14.10
CA ILE A 115 -13.39 -14.75 -12.94
C ILE A 115 -12.66 -13.91 -11.89
N THR A 116 -11.40 -14.21 -11.57
CA THR A 116 -10.58 -13.39 -10.66
C THR A 116 -10.51 -11.94 -11.11
N LEU A 117 -10.22 -11.72 -12.40
CA LEU A 117 -10.14 -10.38 -12.98
C LEU A 117 -11.48 -9.65 -12.92
N ALA A 118 -12.59 -10.35 -13.22
CA ALA A 118 -13.92 -9.78 -13.15
C ALA A 118 -14.29 -9.36 -11.72
N ILE A 119 -14.02 -10.20 -10.72
CA ILE A 119 -14.22 -9.85 -9.30
C ILE A 119 -13.35 -8.65 -8.92
N PHE A 120 -12.07 -8.68 -9.28
CA PHE A 120 -11.14 -7.58 -8.97
C PHE A 120 -11.62 -6.25 -9.56
N VAL A 121 -11.98 -6.21 -10.84
CA VAL A 121 -12.47 -4.99 -11.51
C VAL A 121 -13.78 -4.53 -10.91
N PHE A 122 -14.72 -5.44 -10.62
CA PHE A 122 -15.98 -5.11 -9.96
C PHE A 122 -15.76 -4.42 -8.61
N ILE A 123 -14.89 -4.97 -7.77
CA ILE A 123 -14.60 -4.43 -6.44
C ILE A 123 -13.82 -3.12 -6.54
N ALA A 124 -12.82 -3.03 -7.42
CA ALA A 124 -12.05 -1.81 -7.65
C ALA A 124 -12.94 -0.64 -8.10
N LEU A 125 -13.88 -0.88 -9.03
CA LEU A 125 -14.87 0.11 -9.43
C LEU A 125 -15.82 0.47 -8.28
N GLY A 126 -16.23 -0.52 -7.49
CA GLY A 126 -17.04 -0.30 -6.28
C GLY A 126 -16.37 0.64 -5.29
N TRP A 127 -15.06 0.48 -5.05
CA TRP A 127 -14.29 1.38 -4.19
C TRP A 127 -14.07 2.76 -4.79
N ILE A 128 -13.73 2.86 -6.09
CA ILE A 128 -13.49 4.14 -6.76
C ILE A 128 -14.77 4.99 -6.83
N PHE A 129 -15.91 4.36 -7.10
CA PHE A 129 -17.20 5.02 -7.26
C PHE A 129 -18.09 4.88 -6.02
N GLY A 130 -17.54 4.46 -4.88
CA GLY A 130 -18.28 4.18 -3.65
C GLY A 130 -19.15 5.34 -3.19
N ASP A 131 -18.66 6.58 -3.28
CA ASP A 131 -19.42 7.79 -2.93
C ASP A 131 -20.70 7.99 -3.74
N LYS A 132 -20.71 7.54 -5.00
CA LYS A 132 -21.87 7.62 -5.89
C LYS A 132 -22.78 6.39 -5.78
N ILE A 133 -22.18 5.21 -5.57
CA ILE A 133 -22.90 3.93 -5.50
C ILE A 133 -23.60 3.76 -4.15
N ASN A 134 -22.95 4.11 -3.05
CA ASN A 134 -23.45 3.89 -1.69
C ASN A 134 -24.84 4.54 -1.46
N PRO A 135 -25.10 5.82 -1.80
CA PRO A 135 -26.43 6.40 -1.64
C PRO A 135 -27.52 5.71 -2.46
N ILE A 136 -27.19 5.24 -3.68
CA ILE A 136 -28.14 4.56 -4.57
C ILE A 136 -28.54 3.21 -3.97
N ILE A 137 -27.56 2.43 -3.51
CA ILE A 137 -27.81 1.13 -2.88
C ILE A 137 -28.56 1.31 -1.56
N SER A 138 -28.19 2.30 -0.75
CA SER A 138 -28.86 2.58 0.51
C SER A 138 -30.34 2.95 0.32
N ALA A 139 -30.63 3.79 -0.67
CA ALA A 139 -32.00 4.15 -1.05
C ALA A 139 -32.79 2.94 -1.57
N PHE A 140 -32.17 2.08 -2.37
CA PHE A 140 -32.79 0.86 -2.87
C PHE A 140 -33.13 -0.13 -1.74
N LEU A 141 -32.26 -0.24 -0.73
CA LEU A 141 -32.46 -1.10 0.44
C LEU A 141 -33.37 -0.49 1.51
N GLY A 142 -33.84 0.76 1.33
CA GLY A 142 -34.67 1.45 2.32
C GLY A 142 -33.94 1.82 3.61
N ILE A 143 -32.61 1.91 3.57
CA ILE A 143 -31.78 2.29 4.72
C ILE A 143 -31.73 3.82 4.80
N ASN A 144 -32.10 4.36 5.96
CA ASN A 144 -32.00 5.79 6.21
C ASN A 144 -30.54 6.19 6.40
N GLY A 145 -29.95 6.86 5.40
CA GLY A 145 -28.58 7.38 5.43
C GLY A 145 -27.63 6.67 4.48
N LYS A 146 -26.33 6.87 4.64
CA LYS A 146 -25.29 6.13 3.90
C LYS A 146 -24.93 4.86 4.67
N ILE A 147 -24.59 3.80 3.97
CA ILE A 147 -24.06 2.58 4.59
C ILE A 147 -22.69 2.92 5.18
N ALA A 148 -22.56 2.71 6.49
CA ALA A 148 -21.29 2.88 7.19
C ALA A 148 -20.26 1.87 6.67
N SER A 149 -19.01 2.31 6.52
CA SER A 149 -17.88 1.45 6.11
C SER A 149 -18.16 0.63 4.83
N PHE A 150 -18.75 1.28 3.82
CA PHE A 150 -19.11 0.65 2.54
C PHE A 150 -17.94 -0.09 1.88
N ASP A 151 -16.72 0.46 1.97
CA ASP A 151 -15.51 -0.17 1.45
C ASP A 151 -15.20 -1.52 2.10
N THR A 152 -15.46 -1.64 3.41
CA THR A 152 -15.32 -2.89 4.16
C THR A 152 -16.34 -3.93 3.70
N ILE A 153 -17.58 -3.51 3.44
CA ILE A 153 -18.62 -4.41 2.94
C ILE A 153 -18.25 -4.94 1.56
N LEU A 154 -17.75 -4.07 0.67
CA LEU A 154 -17.23 -4.50 -0.64
C LEU A 154 -16.07 -5.49 -0.50
N ALA A 155 -15.15 -5.26 0.43
CA ALA A 155 -14.05 -6.19 0.71
C ALA A 155 -14.56 -7.58 1.17
N LEU A 156 -15.58 -7.62 2.04
CA LEU A 156 -16.20 -8.87 2.48
C LEU A 156 -16.95 -9.59 1.35
N ILE A 157 -17.65 -8.84 0.50
CA ILE A 157 -18.30 -9.39 -0.71
C ILE A 157 -17.23 -9.99 -1.63
N ALA A 158 -16.07 -9.34 -1.80
CA ALA A 158 -14.97 -9.87 -2.59
C ALA A 158 -14.50 -11.23 -2.06
N ALA A 159 -14.27 -11.34 -0.75
CA ALA A 159 -13.87 -12.58 -0.10
C ALA A 159 -14.93 -13.69 -0.28
N ALA A 160 -16.21 -13.36 -0.11
CA ALA A 160 -17.31 -14.29 -0.33
C ALA A 160 -17.38 -14.76 -1.79
N LEU A 161 -17.27 -13.85 -2.77
CA LEU A 161 -17.29 -14.17 -4.20
C LEU A 161 -16.12 -15.08 -4.58
N ILE A 162 -14.92 -14.84 -4.06
CA ILE A 162 -13.74 -15.68 -4.31
C ILE A 162 -13.98 -17.12 -3.81
N CYS A 163 -14.55 -17.28 -2.61
CA CYS A 163 -14.90 -18.59 -2.05
C CYS A 163 -16.02 -19.29 -2.84
N ILE A 164 -17.10 -18.57 -3.17
CA ILE A 164 -18.27 -19.11 -3.90
C ILE A 164 -17.87 -19.56 -5.31
N THR A 165 -17.07 -18.76 -6.01
CA THR A 165 -16.59 -19.08 -7.35
C THR A 165 -15.49 -20.14 -7.37
N ARG A 166 -15.03 -20.58 -6.19
CA ARG A 166 -13.95 -21.56 -5.99
C ARG A 166 -12.66 -21.20 -6.74
N VAL A 167 -12.41 -19.90 -6.90
CA VAL A 167 -11.18 -19.36 -7.48
C VAL A 167 -10.00 -19.58 -6.52
N ALA A 168 -10.25 -19.44 -5.23
CA ALA A 168 -9.33 -19.81 -4.16
C ALA A 168 -10.10 -20.55 -3.06
N ASN A 169 -9.42 -21.46 -2.37
CA ASN A 169 -9.99 -22.11 -1.20
C ASN A 169 -9.74 -21.27 0.08
N TRP A 170 -10.49 -21.55 1.14
CA TRP A 170 -10.35 -20.82 2.41
C TRP A 170 -8.94 -20.94 3.01
N GLN A 171 -8.31 -22.11 2.88
CA GLN A 171 -6.97 -22.34 3.40
C GLN A 171 -5.94 -21.41 2.74
N GLN A 172 -6.00 -21.23 1.42
CA GLN A 172 -5.16 -20.29 0.68
C GLN A 172 -5.39 -18.85 1.14
N ILE A 173 -6.65 -18.44 1.37
CA ILE A 173 -6.95 -17.11 1.89
C ILE A 173 -6.34 -16.93 3.28
N GLN A 174 -6.53 -17.91 4.17
CA GLN A 174 -6.02 -17.87 5.54
C GLN A 174 -4.49 -17.81 5.59
N GLU A 175 -3.79 -18.61 4.78
CA GLU A 175 -2.31 -18.64 4.71
C GLU A 175 -1.73 -17.35 4.14
N ASN A 176 -2.43 -16.70 3.21
CA ASN A 176 -2.00 -15.42 2.61
C ASN A 176 -2.47 -14.19 3.40
N THR A 177 -3.25 -14.38 4.47
CA THR A 177 -3.70 -13.28 5.33
C THR A 177 -2.68 -13.03 6.43
N GLU A 178 -2.16 -11.81 6.51
CA GLU A 178 -1.23 -11.38 7.56
C GLU A 178 -1.98 -11.08 8.86
N TRP A 179 -2.44 -12.11 9.58
CA TRP A 179 -3.22 -11.97 10.82
C TRP A 179 -2.54 -11.07 11.87
N GLY A 180 -1.21 -11.14 11.99
CA GLY A 180 -0.44 -10.29 12.90
C GLY A 180 -0.62 -8.80 12.62
N VAL A 181 -0.75 -8.41 11.35
CA VAL A 181 -1.02 -7.02 10.95
C VAL A 181 -2.43 -6.59 11.40
N LEU A 182 -3.43 -7.46 11.24
CA LEU A 182 -4.80 -7.18 11.69
C LEU A 182 -4.85 -6.98 13.22
N PHE A 183 -4.15 -7.83 13.98
CA PHE A 183 -4.02 -7.65 15.44
C PHE A 183 -3.29 -6.36 15.80
N LEU A 184 -2.26 -5.98 15.05
CA LEU A 184 -1.53 -4.74 15.26
C LEU A 184 -2.40 -3.50 15.00
N PHE A 185 -3.32 -3.56 14.02
CA PHE A 185 -4.30 -2.48 13.79
C PHE A 185 -5.22 -2.30 15.00
N GLY A 186 -5.77 -3.41 15.51
CA GLY A 186 -6.61 -3.39 16.72
C GLY A 186 -5.85 -2.85 17.94
N GLY A 187 -4.59 -3.23 18.12
CA GLY A 187 -3.72 -2.71 19.17
C GLY A 187 -3.43 -1.22 19.02
N GLY A 188 -3.14 -0.74 17.81
CA GLY A 188 -2.88 0.68 17.53
C GLY A 188 -4.09 1.57 17.77
N LEU A 189 -5.28 1.14 17.33
CA LEU A 189 -6.54 1.84 17.61
C LEU A 189 -6.85 1.88 19.12
N THR A 190 -6.60 0.77 19.83
CA THR A 190 -6.77 0.70 21.30
C THR A 190 -5.80 1.66 21.99
N LEU A 191 -4.53 1.67 21.60
CA LEU A 191 -3.53 2.60 22.14
C LEU A 191 -3.93 4.06 21.88
N SER A 192 -4.42 4.38 20.67
CA SER A 192 -4.91 5.72 20.35
C SER A 192 -6.07 6.14 21.26
N ALA A 193 -7.02 5.25 21.52
CA ALA A 193 -8.15 5.53 22.40
C ALA A 193 -7.67 5.78 23.85
N VAL A 194 -6.76 4.94 24.36
CA VAL A 194 -6.18 5.10 25.71
C VAL A 194 -5.40 6.42 25.84
N LEU A 195 -4.62 6.82 24.84
CA LEU A 195 -3.91 8.11 24.84
C LEU A 195 -4.89 9.30 24.83
N GLY A 196 -6.03 9.17 24.15
CA GLY A 196 -7.12 10.14 24.17
C GLY A 196 -7.76 10.25 25.55
N GLU A 197 -8.20 9.13 26.13
CA GLU A 197 -8.90 9.10 27.43
C GLU A 197 -8.02 9.50 28.61
N THR A 198 -6.74 9.13 28.60
CA THR A 198 -5.79 9.48 29.68
C THR A 198 -5.34 10.94 29.66
N GLY A 199 -5.64 11.68 28.58
CA GLY A 199 -5.13 13.03 28.38
C GLY A 199 -3.62 13.10 28.07
N ALA A 200 -2.94 11.96 27.95
CA ALA A 200 -1.53 11.88 27.53
C ALA A 200 -1.33 12.50 26.15
N SER A 201 -2.31 12.31 25.26
CA SER A 201 -2.42 12.97 23.97
C SER A 201 -2.27 14.49 24.05
N LYS A 202 -3.07 15.11 24.89
CA LYS A 202 -3.04 16.56 25.11
C LYS A 202 -1.70 17.03 25.65
N ILE A 203 -1.11 16.31 26.60
CA ILE A 203 0.21 16.66 27.17
C ILE A 203 1.30 16.59 26.09
N MET A 204 1.27 15.58 25.23
CA MET A 204 2.21 15.47 24.11
C MET A 204 2.00 16.58 23.09
N ALA A 205 0.75 16.86 22.71
CA ALA A 205 0.40 17.94 21.78
C ALA A 205 0.83 19.30 22.32
N ASP A 206 0.55 19.62 23.58
CA ASP A 206 0.96 20.87 24.24
C ASP A 206 2.50 20.97 24.36
N GLY A 207 3.19 19.84 24.61
CA GLY A 207 4.65 19.77 24.62
C GLY A 207 5.26 20.04 23.23
N VAL A 208 4.64 19.52 22.18
CA VAL A 208 5.03 19.77 20.80
C VAL A 208 4.73 21.23 20.42
N VAL A 209 3.54 21.74 20.75
CA VAL A 209 3.12 23.14 20.49
C VAL A 209 4.03 24.14 21.20
N SER A 210 4.46 23.86 22.43
CA SER A 210 5.39 24.72 23.18
C SER A 210 6.84 24.70 22.64
N LEU A 211 7.26 23.59 22.02
CA LEU A 211 8.49 23.53 21.22
C LEU A 211 8.33 24.26 19.86
N ILE A 212 7.09 24.50 19.43
CA ILE A 212 6.69 25.04 18.12
C ILE A 212 6.31 26.53 18.18
N GLU A 213 6.11 27.12 19.36
CA GLU A 213 5.67 28.52 19.48
C GLU A 213 6.68 29.47 18.79
N GLY A 214 6.36 29.89 17.55
CA GLY A 214 7.22 30.69 16.66
C GLY A 214 7.78 29.99 15.41
N GLY A 215 7.59 28.68 15.24
CA GLY A 215 8.05 27.89 14.09
C GLY A 215 7.05 27.80 12.93
N HIS A 216 7.53 27.77 11.69
CA HIS A 216 6.68 27.57 10.50
C HIS A 216 6.17 26.11 10.42
N PHE A 217 4.85 25.90 10.27
CA PHE A 217 4.20 24.59 10.12
C PHE A 217 4.90 23.65 9.10
N TYR A 218 5.40 24.20 7.99
CA TYR A 218 6.16 23.44 6.99
C TYR A 218 7.46 22.83 7.52
N LEU A 219 8.17 23.53 8.41
CA LEU A 219 9.42 23.05 9.01
C LEU A 219 9.18 21.84 9.91
N ILE A 220 8.07 21.85 10.66
CA ILE A 220 7.68 20.75 11.54
C ILE A 220 7.30 19.53 10.71
N GLY A 221 6.49 19.71 9.67
CA GLY A 221 6.17 18.64 8.72
C GLY A 221 7.43 18.02 8.11
N LEU A 222 8.43 18.84 7.75
CA LEU A 222 9.70 18.37 7.23
C LEU A 222 10.52 17.58 8.26
N ILE A 223 10.60 18.05 9.50
CA ILE A 223 11.31 17.35 10.59
C ILE A 223 10.66 16.01 10.89
N VAL A 224 9.33 15.97 11.01
CA VAL A 224 8.57 14.74 11.26
C VAL A 224 8.72 13.77 10.08
N ALA A 225 8.60 14.26 8.84
CA ALA A 225 8.81 13.43 7.66
C ALA A 225 10.24 12.86 7.61
N ALA A 226 11.26 13.68 7.86
CA ALA A 226 12.65 13.23 7.91
C ALA A 226 12.85 12.17 9.01
N PHE A 227 12.34 12.42 10.22
CA PHE A 227 12.40 11.46 11.32
C PHE A 227 11.75 10.12 10.95
N ILE A 228 10.54 10.15 10.37
CA ILE A 228 9.84 8.93 9.94
C ILE A 228 10.64 8.19 8.88
N ILE A 229 11.15 8.89 7.86
CA ILE A 229 11.96 8.30 6.78
C ILE A 229 13.18 7.56 7.35
N PHE A 230 13.93 8.19 8.25
CA PHE A 230 15.09 7.55 8.87
C PHE A 230 14.69 6.42 9.83
N LEU A 231 13.60 6.58 10.58
CA LEU A 231 13.13 5.53 11.50
C LEU A 231 12.71 4.27 10.73
N THR A 232 12.09 4.42 9.56
CA THR A 232 11.67 3.30 8.70
C THR A 232 12.83 2.52 8.06
N GLU A 233 14.05 3.06 8.06
CA GLU A 233 15.24 2.29 7.64
C GLU A 233 15.67 1.27 8.72
N VAL A 234 15.38 1.56 10.00
CA VAL A 234 15.79 0.72 11.14
C VAL A 234 14.63 -0.12 11.67
N THR A 235 13.39 0.26 11.36
CA THR A 235 12.17 -0.34 11.89
C THR A 235 11.22 -0.73 10.77
N SER A 236 10.43 -1.79 10.95
CA SER A 236 9.38 -2.19 10.00
C SER A 236 8.39 -1.04 9.73
N ASN A 237 8.08 -0.78 8.45
CA ASN A 237 7.14 0.25 8.02
C ASN A 237 5.80 0.19 8.78
N THR A 238 5.26 -1.01 8.98
CA THR A 238 4.00 -1.22 9.69
C THR A 238 4.11 -0.90 11.18
N ALA A 239 5.22 -1.27 11.81
CA ALA A 239 5.44 -0.99 13.23
C ALA A 239 5.62 0.52 13.46
N SER A 240 6.40 1.19 12.59
CA SER A 240 6.56 2.65 12.64
C SER A 240 5.21 3.37 12.50
N ALA A 241 4.38 2.95 11.55
CA ALA A 241 3.04 3.52 11.37
C ALA A 241 2.14 3.25 12.58
N ALA A 242 2.11 2.02 13.12
CA ALA A 242 1.29 1.67 14.27
C ALA A 242 1.65 2.48 15.53
N LEU A 243 2.91 2.86 15.69
CA LEU A 243 3.38 3.65 16.83
C LEU A 243 3.19 5.15 16.62
N LEU A 244 3.55 5.68 15.45
CA LEU A 244 3.62 7.11 15.21
C LEU A 244 2.29 7.73 14.78
N VAL A 245 1.46 6.99 14.04
CA VAL A 245 0.18 7.53 13.53
C VAL A 245 -0.75 7.95 14.67
N PRO A 246 -0.98 7.11 15.71
CA PRO A 246 -1.77 7.54 16.86
C PRO A 246 -1.27 8.84 17.46
N ILE A 247 0.05 8.98 17.67
CA ILE A 247 0.68 10.17 18.27
C ILE A 247 0.51 11.41 17.40
N SER A 248 0.66 11.27 16.08
CA SER A 248 0.55 12.38 15.13
C SER A 248 -0.89 12.88 14.92
N SER A 249 -1.88 12.10 15.33
CA SER A 249 -3.31 12.45 15.22
C SER A 249 -3.88 13.11 16.48
N LEU A 250 -3.03 13.35 17.49
CA LEU A 250 -3.33 14.02 18.76
C LEU A 250 -3.14 15.53 18.61
#